data_AF-A0A2E2SBV5-F1
#
_entry.id   AF-A0A2E2SBV5-F1
#
_cell.length_a   1.000
_cell.length_b   1.000
_cell.length_c   1.000
_cell.angle_alpha   90.00
_cell.angle_beta   90.00
_cell.angle_gamma   90.00
#
_symmetry.space_group_name_H-M   'P 1'
#
loop_
_entity.id
_entity.type
_entity.pdbx_description
1 polymer ?
#
loop_
_entity_poly.entity_id
_entity_poly.type
_entity_poly.pdbx_seq_one_letter_code
_entity_poly.pdbx_strand_id
1 'polypeptide(L)'
;MRNFLCDTAGVAFNKELPVEGSTIIEEAVIMDSNYAITNDSASVTGDAITPQDNGSSFVFDSTDYIGAVKPGETPWYAEWAIPGSL
;
A
#
# COMPACT_ATOMS: atom_id res chain seq x y z
N MET A 1 -13.50 -24.27 33.10
CA MET A 1 -13.16 -24.53 31.67
C MET A 1 -12.21 -23.43 31.23
N ARG A 2 -10.92 -23.71 31.08
CA ARG A 2 -9.93 -22.72 30.61
C ARG A 2 -9.63 -23.05 29.15
N ASN A 3 -10.11 -22.21 28.24
CA ASN A 3 -9.79 -22.33 26.82
C ASN A 3 -8.38 -21.77 26.61
N PHE A 4 -7.35 -22.64 26.64
CA PHE A 4 -6.02 -22.28 26.20
C PHE A 4 -5.49 -23.39 25.28
N LEU A 5 -5.51 -23.10 23.99
CA LEU A 5 -4.94 -23.93 22.93
C LEU A 5 -3.42 -23.71 22.95
N CYS A 6 -2.68 -24.51 23.72
CA CYS A 6 -1.25 -24.82 23.57
C CYS A 6 -0.75 -25.58 24.81
N ASP A 7 -0.97 -26.89 24.86
CA ASP A 7 -0.52 -27.79 25.93
C ASP A 7 0.79 -28.49 25.57
N THR A 8 1.85 -27.71 25.29
CA THR A 8 3.19 -28.29 25.22
C THR A 8 4.14 -27.39 25.98
N ALA A 9 4.54 -27.88 27.15
CA ALA A 9 5.50 -27.21 28.02
C ALA A 9 6.82 -26.97 27.26
N GLY A 10 7.23 -25.71 27.11
CA GLY A 10 8.49 -25.32 26.46
C GLY A 10 8.38 -24.80 25.02
N VAL A 11 7.19 -24.78 24.40
CA VAL A 11 6.98 -24.26 23.02
C VAL A 11 5.91 -23.18 22.91
N ALA A 12 5.35 -22.70 24.03
CA ALA A 12 4.55 -21.48 23.99
C ALA A 12 5.49 -20.32 23.66
N PHE A 13 5.26 -19.63 22.54
CA PHE A 13 5.90 -18.34 22.30
C PHE A 13 5.72 -17.49 23.56
N ASN A 14 6.80 -16.94 24.08
CA ASN A 14 6.70 -15.99 25.19
C ASN A 14 5.74 -14.88 24.74
N LYS A 15 4.85 -14.45 25.64
CA LYS A 15 4.11 -13.21 25.38
C LYS A 15 5.14 -12.09 25.37
N GLU A 16 5.60 -11.73 24.18
CA GLU A 16 6.44 -10.56 23.99
C GLU A 16 5.57 -9.34 24.24
N LEU A 17 6.07 -8.42 25.06
CA LEU A 17 5.49 -7.09 25.10
C LEU A 17 5.61 -6.51 23.69
N PRO A 18 4.59 -5.79 23.18
CA PRO A 18 4.79 -5.03 21.96
C PRO A 18 6.07 -4.20 22.12
N VAL A 19 6.94 -4.25 21.11
CA VAL A 19 8.14 -3.41 21.09
C VAL A 19 7.67 -1.98 21.31
N GLU A 20 8.10 -1.36 22.42
CA GLU A 20 7.74 0.02 22.71
C GLU A 20 8.29 0.92 21.61
N GLY A 21 7.37 1.41 20.79
CA GLY A 21 7.66 2.27 19.66
C GLY A 21 6.36 2.49 18.90
N SER A 22 5.99 3.75 18.67
CA SER A 22 4.95 4.04 17.70
C SER A 22 5.53 3.72 16.32
N THR A 23 4.97 2.72 15.63
CA THR A 23 5.26 2.49 14.20
C THR A 23 4.46 3.44 13.30
N ILE A 24 3.68 4.35 13.90
CA ILE A 24 2.87 5.32 13.19
C ILE A 24 3.75 6.52 12.88
N ILE A 25 3.85 6.84 11.60
CA ILE A 25 4.43 8.09 11.11
C ILE A 25 3.28 9.06 10.90
N GLU A 26 3.33 10.20 11.58
CA GLU A 26 2.44 11.32 11.28
C GLU A 26 3.12 12.22 10.26
N GLU A 27 2.55 12.29 9.06
CA GLU A 27 3.05 13.13 7.97
C GLU A 27 1.89 13.91 7.36
N ALA A 28 2.13 15.19 7.05
CA ALA A 28 1.19 15.98 6.27
C ALA A 28 1.20 15.50 4.81
N VAL A 29 0.02 15.22 4.26
CA VAL A 29 -0.11 14.86 2.85
C VAL A 29 0.15 16.10 1.99
N ILE A 30 1.11 16.00 1.07
CA ILE A 30 1.47 17.05 0.12
C ILE A 30 1.08 16.59 -1.28
N MET A 31 0.27 17.39 -1.97
CA MET A 31 -0.24 17.07 -3.30
C MET A 31 0.24 18.06 -4.36
N ASP A 32 0.44 17.59 -5.59
CA ASP A 32 0.67 18.45 -6.76
C ASP A 32 -0.64 18.94 -7.39
N SER A 33 -0.55 19.65 -8.52
CA SER A 33 -1.72 20.16 -9.25
C SER A 33 -2.61 19.08 -9.87
N ASN A 34 -2.11 17.85 -9.99
CA ASN A 34 -2.87 16.68 -10.45
C ASN A 34 -3.40 15.85 -9.27
N TYR A 35 -3.34 16.40 -8.05
CA TYR A 35 -3.69 15.72 -6.81
C TYR A 35 -2.90 14.41 -6.58
N ALA A 36 -1.69 14.31 -7.14
CA ALA A 36 -0.76 13.23 -6.83
C ALA A 36 -0.07 13.50 -5.49
N ILE A 37 0.05 12.49 -4.64
CA ILE A 37 0.80 12.57 -3.38
C ILE A 37 2.29 12.60 -3.73
N THR A 38 2.99 13.60 -3.23
CA THR A 38 4.42 13.85 -3.54
C THR A 38 5.35 13.53 -2.38
N ASN A 39 4.80 13.09 -1.24
CA ASN A 39 5.59 12.62 -0.11
C ASN A 39 6.45 11.41 -0.50
N ASP A 40 7.69 11.35 0.00
CA ASP A 40 8.59 10.20 -0.22
C ASP A 40 7.97 8.89 0.31
N SER A 41 7.15 8.99 1.36
CA SER A 41 6.42 7.86 1.96
C SER A 41 5.36 7.24 1.05
N ALA A 42 4.97 7.90 -0.04
CA ALA A 42 4.07 7.36 -1.05
C ALA A 42 4.79 6.44 -2.04
N SER A 43 6.12 6.36 -2.00
CA SER A 43 6.90 5.40 -2.78
C SER A 43 6.99 4.06 -2.05
N VAL A 44 6.72 2.98 -2.79
CA VAL A 44 6.94 1.60 -2.34
C VAL A 44 7.87 0.89 -3.29
N THR A 45 8.58 -0.12 -2.78
CA THR A 45 9.32 -1.03 -3.66
C THR A 45 8.33 -1.72 -4.59
N GLY A 46 8.38 -1.36 -5.87
CA GLY A 46 7.63 -2.05 -6.90
C GLY A 46 8.07 -3.50 -6.99
N ASP A 47 7.10 -4.40 -7.11
CA ASP A 47 7.36 -5.83 -7.30
C ASP A 47 6.91 -6.28 -8.69
N ALA A 48 7.67 -7.22 -9.26
CA ALA A 48 7.38 -7.74 -10.58
C ALA A 48 6.24 -8.76 -10.51
N ILE A 49 5.09 -8.43 -11.09
CA ILE A 49 3.97 -9.37 -11.16
C ILE A 49 4.23 -10.35 -12.31
N THR A 50 4.62 -11.58 -11.98
CA THR A 50 4.87 -12.62 -12.99
C THR A 50 3.54 -13.14 -13.55
N PRO A 51 3.25 -12.98 -14.85
CA PRO A 51 2.02 -13.50 -15.45
C PRO A 51 1.93 -15.02 -15.26
N GLN A 52 0.77 -15.51 -14.87
CA GLN A 52 0.49 -16.94 -14.76
C GLN A 52 -0.27 -17.40 -16.01
N ASP A 53 0.10 -18.55 -16.57
CA ASP A 53 -0.63 -19.15 -17.68
C ASP A 53 -1.96 -19.74 -17.18
N ASN A 54 -2.99 -18.90 -17.15
CA ASN A 54 -4.34 -19.24 -16.72
C ASN A 54 -5.37 -19.19 -17.87
N GLY A 55 -4.89 -19.15 -19.12
CA GLY A 55 -5.74 -18.99 -20.30
C GLY A 55 -6.32 -17.59 -20.50
N SER A 56 -5.93 -16.59 -19.69
CA SER A 56 -6.27 -15.17 -19.86
C SER A 56 -5.07 -14.39 -20.38
N SER A 57 -5.33 -13.41 -21.26
CA SER A 57 -4.33 -12.42 -21.69
C SER A 57 -4.25 -11.20 -20.77
N PHE A 58 -5.02 -11.19 -19.67
CA PHE A 58 -5.00 -10.10 -18.70
C PHE A 58 -3.72 -10.15 -17.85
N VAL A 59 -3.01 -9.02 -17.81
CA VAL A 59 -1.79 -8.82 -17.02
C VAL A 59 -2.01 -7.60 -16.14
N PHE A 60 -1.63 -7.70 -14.86
CA PHE A 60 -1.58 -6.53 -13.98
C PHE A 60 -0.30 -5.76 -14.25
N ASP A 61 -0.41 -4.45 -14.37
CA ASP A 61 0.75 -3.57 -14.38
C ASP A 61 1.36 -3.52 -12.97
N SER A 62 2.69 -3.58 -12.89
CA SER A 62 3.40 -3.36 -11.63
C SER A 62 3.34 -1.88 -11.25
N THR A 63 3.15 -1.58 -9.97
CA THR A 63 3.23 -0.22 -9.42
C THR A 63 4.21 -0.16 -8.26
N ASP A 64 4.89 0.97 -8.14
CA ASP A 64 5.86 1.35 -7.10
C ASP A 64 5.32 2.55 -6.28
N TYR A 65 4.02 2.81 -6.36
CA TYR A 65 3.42 4.02 -5.81
C TYR A 65 2.09 3.75 -5.11
N ILE A 66 1.90 4.39 -3.95
CA ILE A 66 0.66 4.40 -3.17
C ILE A 66 -0.07 5.72 -3.43
N GLY A 67 -1.19 5.64 -4.16
CA GLY A 67 -2.09 6.77 -4.36
C GLY A 67 -2.92 6.60 -5.64
N ALA A 68 -3.88 7.52 -5.84
CA ALA A 68 -4.76 7.48 -7.00
C ALA A 68 -4.06 7.97 -8.30
N VAL A 69 -3.12 8.90 -8.17
CA VAL A 69 -2.36 9.49 -9.28
C VAL A 69 -0.89 9.47 -8.90
N LYS A 70 -0.05 8.84 -9.74
CA LYS A 70 1.41 8.86 -9.56
C LYS A 70 1.98 10.22 -9.99
N PRO A 71 2.89 10.84 -9.24
CA PRO A 71 3.51 12.09 -9.64
C PRO A 71 4.12 12.00 -11.03
N GLY A 72 3.81 12.98 -11.88
CA GLY A 72 4.29 13.03 -13.28
C GLY A 72 3.48 12.21 -14.29
N GLU A 73 2.49 11.41 -13.84
CA GLU A 73 1.58 10.69 -14.73
C GLU A 73 0.33 11.51 -15.07
N THR A 74 -0.36 11.10 -16.13
CA THR A 74 -1.69 11.67 -16.47
C THR A 74 -2.71 11.18 -15.44
N PRO A 75 -3.46 12.07 -14.76
CA PRO A 75 -4.43 11.65 -13.76
C PRO A 75 -5.59 10.86 -14.39
N TRP A 76 -6.12 9.87 -13.66
CA TRP A 76 -7.20 8.99 -14.16
C TRP A 76 -8.47 9.76 -14.57
N TYR A 77 -8.68 10.95 -14.00
CA TYR A 77 -9.83 11.80 -14.30
C TYR A 77 -9.61 12.72 -15.51
N ALA A 78 -8.43 12.75 -16.13
CA ALA A 78 -8.07 13.74 -17.16
C ALA A 78 -9.06 13.79 -18.33
N GLU A 79 -9.58 12.64 -18.76
CA GLU A 79 -10.53 12.55 -19.88
C GLU A 79 -12.00 12.83 -19.48
N TRP A 80 -12.25 12.91 -18.17
CA TRP A 80 -13.58 12.99 -17.57
C TRP A 80 -13.78 14.31 -16.84
N ALA A 81 -12.70 15.07 -16.65
CA ALA A 81 -12.72 16.37 -15.99
C ALA A 81 -13.55 17.36 -16.79
N ILE A 82 -14.45 18.06 -16.09
CA ILE A 82 -15.21 19.14 -16.70
C ILE A 82 -14.24 20.33 -16.88
N PRO A 83 -14.17 20.93 -18.08
CA PRO A 83 -13.29 22.07 -18.31
C PRO A 83 -13.51 23.20 -17.28
N GLY A 84 -12.45 23.59 -16.57
CA GLY A 84 -12.48 24.64 -15.55
C GLY A 84 -13.02 24.24 -14.17
N SER A 85 -13.19 22.95 -13.88
CA SER A 85 -13.71 22.46 -12.58
C SER A 85 -12.64 21.96 -11.61
N LEU A 86 -11.36 22.12 -11.93
CA LEU A 86 -10.23 21.65 -11.11
C LEU A 86 -9.82 22.68 -10.05
#